data_AF-A0AAV2HR30-F1
#
_entry.id   AF-A0AAV2HR30-F1
#
_cell.length_a   1.000
_cell.length_b   1.000
_cell.length_c   1.000
_cell.angle_alpha   90.00
_cell.angle_beta   90.00
_cell.angle_gamma   90.00
#
_symmetry.space_group_name_H-M   'P 1'
#
loop_
_entity.id
_entity.type
_entity.pdbx_description
1 polymer ?
#
loop_
_entity_poly.entity_id
_entity_poly.type
_entity_poly.pdbx_seq_one_letter_code
_entity_poly.pdbx_strand_id
1 'polypeptide(L)' 'MDTDEFRASGREMVDYVADYLETIDKRTPFPSVLPGYLRELIPDEAPLNGESWEEVKKDIDRVIMPGVSITYC' A
#
# COMPACT_ATOMS: atom_id res chain seq x y z
N MET A 1 7.76 8.89 14.59
CA MET A 1 7.41 7.54 15.02
C MET A 1 8.29 7.14 16.19
N ASP A 2 7.68 6.98 17.37
CA ASP A 2 8.31 6.39 18.56
C ASP A 2 8.12 4.85 18.61
N THR A 3 8.57 4.21 19.70
CA THR A 3 8.52 2.75 19.82
C THR A 3 7.09 2.21 20.03
N ASP A 4 6.22 2.96 20.70
CA ASP A 4 4.85 2.53 20.97
C ASP A 4 3.96 2.76 19.74
N GLU A 5 4.17 3.87 19.02
CA GLU A 5 3.61 4.12 17.70
C GLU A 5 4.02 3.01 16.72
N PHE A 6 5.32 2.65 16.67
CA PHE A 6 5.79 1.57 15.82
C PHE A 6 5.11 0.22 16.13
N ARG A 7 4.91 -0.09 17.41
CA ARG A 7 4.19 -1.33 17.82
C ARG A 7 2.71 -1.28 17.45
N ALA A 8 2.07 -0.12 17.49
CA ALA A 8 0.69 0.03 17.05
C ALA A 8 0.58 -0.14 15.53
N SER A 9 1.35 0.63 14.76
CA SER A 9 1.44 0.57 13.30
C SER A 9 1.83 -0.82 12.78
N GLY A 10 2.74 -1.50 13.45
CA GLY A 10 3.18 -2.84 13.07
C GLY A 10 2.07 -3.89 13.21
N ARG A 11 1.30 -3.84 14.30
CA ARG A 11 0.14 -4.73 14.48
C ARG A 11 -0.92 -4.48 13.40
N GLU A 12 -1.20 -3.21 13.14
CA GLU A 12 -2.15 -2.81 12.10
C GLU A 12 -1.71 -3.27 10.69
N MET A 13 -0.41 -3.24 10.40
CA MET A 13 0.12 -3.74 9.13
C MET A 13 0.02 -5.27 9.02
N VAL A 14 0.23 -5.99 10.12
CA VAL A 14 0.05 -7.46 10.16
C VAL A 14 -1.40 -7.82 9.87
N ASP A 15 -2.35 -7.14 10.50
CA ASP A 15 -3.79 -7.34 10.27
C ASP A 15 -4.14 -7.04 8.80
N TYR A 16 -3.60 -5.97 8.23
CA TYR A 16 -3.79 -5.63 6.81
C TYR A 16 -3.29 -6.73 5.86
N VAL A 17 -2.12 -7.29 6.11
CA VAL A 17 -1.57 -8.39 5.29
C VAL A 17 -2.42 -9.66 5.43
N ALA A 18 -2.92 -9.95 6.64
CA ALA A 18 -3.83 -11.07 6.84
C ALA A 18 -5.12 -10.88 6.03
N ASP A 19 -5.76 -9.72 6.12
CA ASP A 19 -6.97 -9.37 5.35
C ASP A 19 -6.73 -9.44 3.83
N TYR A 20 -5.56 -9.00 3.37
CA TYR A 20 -5.17 -9.12 1.95
C TYR A 20 -5.13 -10.58 1.50
N LEU A 21 -4.53 -11.47 2.30
CA LEU A 21 -4.41 -12.89 1.99
C LEU A 21 -5.77 -13.62 2.08
N GLU A 22 -6.62 -13.25 3.04
CA GLU A 22 -7.97 -13.82 3.18
C GLU A 22 -8.90 -13.43 2.04
N THR A 23 -8.69 -12.26 1.43
CA THR A 23 -9.52 -11.73 0.33
C THR A 23 -8.89 -11.90 -1.05
N ILE A 24 -7.81 -12.68 -1.15
CA ILE A 24 -7.01 -12.82 -2.37
C ILE A 24 -7.83 -13.38 -3.54
N ASP A 25 -8.79 -14.26 -3.25
CA ASP A 25 -9.68 -14.92 -4.20
C ASP A 25 -10.66 -13.96 -4.88
N LYS A 26 -11.00 -12.84 -4.23
CA LYS A 26 -11.92 -11.81 -4.73
C LYS A 26 -11.20 -10.74 -5.55
N ARG A 27 -9.87 -10.73 -5.55
CA ARG A 27 -9.07 -9.69 -6.23
C ARG A 27 -8.79 -10.09 -7.67
N THR A 28 -8.61 -9.09 -8.52
CA THR A 28 -8.25 -9.34 -9.93
C THR A 28 -6.77 -9.72 -10.00
N PRO A 29 -6.39 -10.88 -10.58
CA PRO A 29 -4.99 -11.33 -10.61
C PRO A 29 -4.07 -10.42 -11.42
N PHE A 30 -4.61 -9.83 -12.50
CA PHE A 30 -3.89 -8.92 -13.36
C PHE A 30 -4.45 -7.50 -13.23
N PRO A 31 -3.60 -6.50 -12.94
CA PRO A 31 -4.04 -5.13 -12.78
C PRO A 31 -4.40 -4.48 -14.13
N SER A 32 -5.46 -3.70 -14.15
CA SER A 32 -5.92 -2.94 -15.34
C SER A 32 -5.30 -1.53 -15.37
N VAL A 33 -3.97 -1.45 -15.26
CA VAL A 33 -3.22 -0.18 -15.22
C VAL A 33 -2.33 0.00 -16.44
N LEU A 34 -2.06 1.25 -16.80
CA LEU A 34 -1.15 1.58 -17.90
C LEU A 34 0.30 1.68 -17.41
N PRO A 35 1.29 1.33 -18.26
CA PRO A 35 2.69 1.59 -17.95
C PRO A 35 2.90 3.07 -17.60
N GLY A 36 3.53 3.33 -16.45
CA GLY A 36 3.80 4.69 -15.97
C GLY A 36 2.74 5.31 -15.06
N TYR A 37 1.60 4.63 -14.80
CA TYR A 37 0.50 5.19 -13.97
C TYR A 37 0.94 5.67 -12.59
N LEU A 38 1.92 5.01 -11.97
CA LEU A 38 2.45 5.38 -10.65
C LEU A 38 2.99 6.81 -10.62
N ARG A 39 3.61 7.26 -11.71
CA ARG A 39 4.28 8.57 -11.78
C ARG A 39 3.29 9.72 -11.64
N GLU A 40 2.06 9.54 -12.10
CA GLU A 40 1.00 10.55 -11.98
C GLU A 40 0.38 10.60 -10.57
N LEU A 41 0.61 9.57 -9.76
CA LEU A 41 -0.02 9.41 -8.43
C LEU A 41 0.89 9.77 -7.26
N ILE A 42 2.19 9.95 -7.51
CA ILE A 42 3.22 10.29 -6.52
C ILE A 42 3.84 11.66 -6.85
N PRO A 43 4.33 12.41 -5.84
CA PRO A 43 5.04 13.65 -6.09
C PRO A 43 6.36 13.41 -6.85
N ASP A 44 6.77 14.38 -7.66
CA ASP A 44 8.02 14.32 -8.44
C ASP A 44 9.28 14.38 -7.57
N GLU A 45 9.18 14.98 -6.38
CA GLU A 45 10.27 15.12 -5.43
C GLU A 45 9.86 14.60 -4.05
N ALA A 46 10.84 14.08 -3.31
CA ALA A 46 10.62 13.60 -1.95
C ALA A 46 10.20 14.76 -1.02
N PRO A 47 9.26 14.53 -0.09
CA PRO A 47 8.83 15.57 0.84
C PRO A 47 9.99 15.96 1.77
N LEU A 48 10.11 17.27 2.03
CA LEU A 48 11.16 17.83 2.91
C LEU A 48 10.98 17.41 4.38
N ASN A 49 9.73 17.16 4.78
CA ASN A 49 9.37 16.70 6.11
C ASN A 49 8.75 15.32 6.03
N GLY A 50 8.92 14.52 7.08
CA GLY A 50 8.24 13.23 7.17
C GLY A 50 6.72 13.39 7.22
N GLU A 51 6.03 12.50 6.52
CA GLU A 51 4.57 12.39 6.54
C GLU A 51 4.11 11.49 7.69
N SER A 52 2.83 11.58 8.04
CA SER A 52 2.26 10.69 9.06
C SER A 52 2.18 9.25 8.55
N TRP A 53 2.26 8.29 9.47
CA TRP A 53 2.10 6.86 9.11
C TRP A 53 0.74 6.58 8.45
N GLU A 54 -0.31 7.28 8.87
CA GLU A 54 -1.65 7.14 8.28
C GLU A 54 -1.71 7.57 6.82
N GLU A 55 -0.98 8.62 6.44
CA GLU A 55 -0.88 9.08 5.04
C GLU A 55 -0.16 8.04 4.19
N VAL A 56 0.98 7.54 4.68
CA VAL A 56 1.73 6.48 4.00
C VAL A 56 0.88 5.21 3.83
N LYS A 57 0.12 4.82 4.86
CA LYS A 57 -0.78 3.67 4.79
C LYS A 57 -1.88 3.87 3.74
N LYS A 58 -2.49 5.05 3.66
CA LYS A 58 -3.50 5.36 2.63
C LYS A 58 -2.95 5.24 1.21
N ASP A 59 -1.68 5.59 1.02
CA ASP A 59 -1.04 5.47 -0.29
C ASP A 59 -0.77 4.02 -0.70
N ILE A 60 -0.61 3.09 0.25
CA ILE A 60 -0.54 1.66 -0.07
C ILE A 60 -1.84 1.22 -0.77
N ASP A 61 -3.00 1.58 -0.23
CA ASP A 61 -4.29 1.23 -0.83
C ASP A 61 -4.58 2.00 -2.12
N ARG A 62 -4.26 3.29 -2.15
CA ARG A 62 -4.60 4.18 -3.27
C ARG A 62 -3.68 4.01 -4.48
N VAL A 63 -2.38 3.85 -4.24
CA VAL A 63 -1.34 3.94 -5.28
C VAL A 63 -0.78 2.56 -5.62
N ILE A 64 -0.49 1.74 -4.60
CA ILE A 64 0.19 0.45 -4.79
C ILE A 64 -0.81 -0.64 -5.20
N MET A 65 -1.89 -0.84 -4.44
CA MET A 65 -2.84 -1.94 -4.67
C MET A 65 -3.40 -2.04 -6.11
N PRO A 66 -3.71 -0.96 -6.83
CA PRO A 66 -4.20 -1.05 -8.21
C PRO A 66 -3.23 -1.71 -9.20
N GLY A 67 -1.92 -1.69 -8.94
CA GLY A 67 -0.89 -2.26 -9.81
C GLY A 67 -0.29 -3.57 -9.34
N VAL A 68 -0.79 -4.13 -8.22
CA VAL A 68 -0.31 -5.41 -7.73
C VAL A 68 -0.79 -6.52 -8.67
N SER A 69 0.15 -7.34 -9.14
CA SER A 69 -0.14 -8.55 -9.91
C SER A 69 0.00 -9.77 -9.00
N ILE A 70 -0.99 -10.65 -9.03
CA ILE A 70 -1.01 -11.90 -8.25
C ILE A 70 -0.87 -13.04 -9.25
N THR A 71 0.37 -13.42 -9.55
CA THR A 71 0.69 -14.41 -10.61
C THR A 71 0.57 -15.86 -10.14
N TYR A 72 0.32 -16.11 -8.85
CA TYR A 72 0.11 -17.46 -8.33
C TYR A 72 -1.38 -17.82 -8.33
N CYS A 73 -1.90 -18.21 -9.48
CA CYS A 73 -3.10 -19.01 -9.62
C CYS A 73 -2.89 -20.05 -10.73
#